data_AF-A0A661BZJ9-F1
#
_entry.id   AF-A0A661BZJ9-F1
#
_cell.length_a   1.000
_cell.length_b   1.000
_cell.length_c   1.000
_cell.angle_alpha   90.00
_cell.angle_beta   90.00
_cell.angle_gamma   90.00
#
_symmetry.space_group_name_H-M   'P 1'
#
loop_
_entity.id
_entity.type
_entity.pdbx_description
1 polymer ?
#
loop_
_entity_poly.entity_id
_entity_poly.type
_entity_poly.pdbx_seq_one_letter_code
_entity_poly.pdbx_strand_id
1 'polypeptide(L)'
;MGEEIQYSRFNKTDYQQFTSQLKEETDLVKDWFIQQKFSKAPLMAGYELEAWLINKTAEPIANNVEFLKRANNELLTPELAKFNIELNVEPEQLSNNV
;
A
#
# COMPACT_ATOMS: atom_id res chain seq x y z
N MET A 1 0.54 1.32 -2.07
CA MET A 1 -0.65 0.46 -2.32
C MET A 1 -0.45 -0.45 -3.53
N GLY A 2 -0.96 -1.69 -3.44
CA GLY A 2 -0.58 -2.83 -4.28
C GLY A 2 -0.79 -2.68 -5.80
N GLU A 3 0.00 -3.42 -6.58
CA GLU A 3 -0.08 -3.40 -8.04
C GLU A 3 -1.45 -3.89 -8.55
N GLU A 4 -2.01 -3.19 -9.54
CA GLU A 4 -3.19 -3.71 -10.24
C GLU A 4 -2.84 -4.99 -11.00
N ILE A 5 -3.46 -6.10 -10.60
CA ILE A 5 -3.31 -7.37 -11.28
C ILE A 5 -4.08 -7.29 -12.61
N GLN A 6 -3.34 -7.33 -13.72
CA GLN A 6 -3.89 -7.28 -15.09
C GLN A 6 -4.64 -8.56 -15.50
N TYR A 7 -4.59 -9.61 -14.66
CA TYR A 7 -5.18 -10.93 -14.92
C TYR A 7 -6.21 -11.29 -13.84
N SER A 8 -7.37 -11.77 -14.27
CA SER A 8 -8.49 -12.12 -13.38
C SER A 8 -8.83 -13.62 -13.36
N ARG A 9 -8.08 -14.44 -14.09
CA ARG A 9 -8.31 -15.89 -14.20
C ARG A 9 -7.05 -16.63 -13.80
N PHE A 10 -7.21 -17.51 -12.82
CA PHE A 10 -6.14 -18.35 -12.30
C PHE A 10 -6.53 -19.82 -12.46
N ASN A 11 -5.56 -20.64 -12.82
CA ASN A 11 -5.68 -22.08 -12.91
C ASN A 11 -5.05 -22.75 -11.67
N LYS A 12 -5.24 -24.06 -11.54
CA LYS A 12 -4.75 -24.84 -10.39
C LYS A 12 -3.23 -24.73 -10.20
N THR A 13 -2.46 -24.70 -11.28
CA THR A 13 -0.99 -24.59 -11.23
C THR A 13 -0.57 -23.24 -10.66
N ASP A 14 -1.25 -22.15 -11.03
CA ASP A 14 -0.98 -20.81 -10.50
C ASP A 14 -1.12 -20.79 -8.97
N TYR A 15 -2.22 -21.38 -8.45
CA TYR A 15 -2.44 -21.49 -7.01
C TYR A 15 -1.40 -22.36 -6.29
N GLN A 16 -0.97 -23.46 -6.91
CA GLN A 16 0.06 -24.33 -6.36
C GLN A 16 1.41 -23.62 -6.29
N GLN A 17 1.78 -22.88 -7.33
CA GLN A 17 3.00 -22.10 -7.38
C GLN A 17 2.98 -20.99 -6.33
N PHE A 18 1.89 -20.21 -6.26
CA PHE A 18 1.74 -19.16 -5.25
C PHE A 18 1.88 -19.72 -3.83
N THR A 19 1.22 -20.85 -3.54
CA THR A 19 1.28 -21.47 -2.20
C THR A 19 2.69 -21.94 -1.85
N SER A 20 3.44 -22.52 -2.81
CA SER A 20 4.83 -22.94 -2.60
C SER A 20 5.72 -21.74 -2.30
N GLN A 21 5.65 -20.70 -3.13
CA GLN A 21 6.45 -19.49 -2.97
C GLN A 21 6.13 -18.77 -1.67
N LEU A 22 4.85 -18.60 -1.33
CA LEU A 22 4.43 -18.01 -0.07
C LEU A 22 5.01 -18.76 1.12
N LYS A 23 5.03 -20.10 1.08
CA LYS A 23 5.64 -20.91 2.13
C LYS A 23 7.14 -20.67 2.22
N GLU A 24 7.86 -20.74 1.09
CA GLU A 24 9.31 -20.56 1.02
C GLU A 24 9.73 -19.17 1.53
N GLU A 25 9.04 -18.11 1.11
CA GLU A 25 9.29 -16.73 1.54
C GLU A 25 8.99 -16.54 3.04
N THR A 26 7.90 -17.15 3.53
CA THR A 26 7.56 -17.07 4.96
C THR A 26 8.61 -17.78 5.83
N ASP A 27 9.09 -18.95 5.40
CA ASP A 27 10.17 -19.67 6.08
C ASP A 27 11.47 -18.84 6.09
N LEU A 28 11.79 -18.16 4.99
CA LEU A 28 12.94 -17.26 4.91
C LEU A 28 12.83 -16.07 5.88
N VAL A 29 11.67 -15.41 5.95
CA VAL A 29 11.42 -14.31 6.90
C VAL A 29 11.57 -14.79 8.34
N LYS A 30 11.06 -15.99 8.65
CA LYS A 30 11.23 -16.62 9.97
C LYS A 30 12.70 -16.84 10.30
N ASP A 31 13.48 -17.36 9.36
CA ASP A 31 14.93 -17.57 9.55
C ASP A 31 15.66 -16.25 9.77
N TRP A 32 15.32 -15.19 9.03
CA TRP A 32 15.89 -13.85 9.24
C TRP A 32 15.56 -13.28 10.62
N PHE A 33 14.35 -13.52 11.12
CA PHE A 33 13.96 -13.12 12.47
C PHE A 33 14.81 -13.85 13.53
N ILE A 34 14.94 -15.18 13.43
CA ILE A 34 15.76 -15.99 14.35
C ILE A 34 17.24 -15.56 14.30
N GLN A 35 17.75 -15.28 13.10
CA GLN A 35 19.13 -14.85 12.88
C GLN A 35 19.37 -13.36 13.19
N GLN A 36 18.36 -12.63 13.67
CA GLN A 36 18.42 -11.19 13.98
C GLN A 36 18.95 -10.34 12.81
N LYS A 37 18.52 -10.66 11.59
CA LYS A 37 18.95 -9.97 10.36
C LYS A 37 18.19 -8.68 10.06
N PHE A 38 17.13 -8.37 10.81
CA PHE A 38 16.35 -7.15 10.63
C PHE A 38 17.13 -5.89 11.02
N SER A 39 16.72 -4.76 10.46
CA SER A 39 17.37 -3.46 10.66
C SER A 39 17.46 -3.09 12.15
N LYS A 40 18.60 -2.50 12.51
CA LYS A 40 18.85 -1.86 13.81
C LYS A 40 18.97 -0.34 13.68
N ALA A 41 18.55 0.20 12.53
CA ALA A 41 18.50 1.64 12.29
C ALA A 41 17.51 2.31 13.27
N PRO A 42 17.62 3.64 13.48
CA PRO A 42 16.65 4.40 14.25
C PRO A 42 15.21 4.17 13.76
N LEU A 43 14.25 4.34 14.67
CA LEU A 43 12.83 4.21 14.35
C LEU A 43 12.42 5.31 13.35
N MET A 44 11.74 4.89 12.30
CA MET A 44 11.13 5.75 11.30
C MET A 44 9.61 5.62 11.42
N ALA A 45 8.87 6.70 11.18
CA ALA A 45 7.42 6.67 11.09
C ALA A 45 6.95 7.50 9.90
N GLY A 46 6.11 6.89 9.06
CA GLY A 46 5.29 7.59 8.08
C GLY A 46 3.82 7.51 8.48
N TYR A 47 2.96 8.15 7.70
CA TYR A 47 1.52 8.00 7.84
C TYR A 47 0.86 7.96 6.48
N GLU A 48 -0.29 7.29 6.46
CA GLU A 48 -1.22 7.25 5.34
C GLU A 48 -2.49 8.00 5.76
N LEU A 49 -3.03 8.80 4.85
CA LEU A 49 -4.32 9.47 5.04
C LEU A 49 -5.22 9.20 3.85
N GLU A 50 -6.35 8.56 4.11
CA GLU A 50 -7.42 8.43 3.11
C GLU A 50 -8.40 9.60 3.17
N ALA A 51 -8.82 10.06 2.00
CA ALA A 51 -9.84 11.09 1.85
C ALA A 51 -10.88 10.70 0.80
N TRP A 52 -12.13 11.13 1.04
CA TRP A 52 -13.27 10.89 0.17
C TRP A 52 -13.54 12.12 -0.70
N LEU A 53 -13.62 11.91 -2.01
CA LEU A 53 -14.11 12.88 -2.96
C LEU A 53 -15.62 12.94 -2.88
N ILE A 54 -16.15 14.11 -2.49
CA ILE A 54 -17.59 14.34 -2.34
C ILE A 54 -18.05 15.54 -3.16
N ASN A 55 -19.34 15.56 -3.51
CA ASN A 55 -20.00 16.70 -4.14
C ASN A 55 -20.52 17.70 -3.08
N LYS A 56 -21.17 18.78 -3.54
CA LYS A 56 -21.73 19.81 -2.66
C LYS A 56 -22.89 19.32 -1.78
N THR A 57 -23.47 18.17 -2.10
CA THR A 57 -24.53 17.50 -1.34
C THR A 57 -23.98 16.38 -0.44
N ALA A 58 -22.65 16.29 -0.28
CA ALA A 58 -21.94 15.29 0.51
C ALA A 58 -22.07 13.84 0.01
N GLU A 59 -22.37 13.65 -1.27
CA GLU A 59 -22.40 12.33 -1.91
C GLU A 59 -21.04 12.01 -2.54
N PRO A 60 -20.62 10.73 -2.53
CA PRO A 60 -19.33 10.32 -3.08
C PRO A 60 -19.28 10.53 -4.61
N ILE A 61 -18.13 10.99 -5.09
CA ILE A 61 -17.85 11.17 -6.52
C ILE A 61 -16.80 10.16 -6.97
N ALA A 62 -17.22 9.20 -7.81
CA ALA A 62 -16.35 8.18 -8.39
C ALA A 62 -15.39 8.75 -9.49
N ASN A 63 -14.50 9.67 -9.11
CA ASN A 63 -13.63 10.41 -10.02
C ASN A 63 -12.17 10.52 -9.53
N ASN A 64 -11.70 9.55 -8.73
CA ASN A 64 -10.35 9.59 -8.17
C ASN A 64 -9.25 9.61 -9.25
N VAL A 65 -9.38 8.85 -10.34
CA VAL A 65 -8.39 8.83 -11.43
C VAL A 65 -8.17 10.20 -12.06
N GLU A 66 -9.26 10.91 -12.41
CA GLU A 66 -9.15 12.23 -13.03
C GLU A 66 -8.70 13.29 -12.02
N PHE A 67 -9.15 13.19 -10.77
CA PHE A 67 -8.67 14.04 -9.68
C PHE A 67 -7.15 13.90 -9.51
N LEU A 68 -6.64 12.67 -9.43
CA LEU A 68 -5.21 12.38 -9.25
C LEU A 68 -4.37 12.89 -10.42
N LYS A 69 -4.83 12.69 -11.66
CA LYS A 69 -4.17 13.24 -12.86
C LYS A 69 -4.02 14.76 -12.80
N ARG A 70 -5.03 15.47 -12.27
CA ARG A 70 -4.99 16.93 -12.11
C ARG A 70 -4.16 17.37 -10.92
N ALA A 71 -4.24 16.63 -9.81
CA ALA A 71 -3.45 16.89 -8.62
C ALA A 71 -1.95 16.77 -8.91
N ASN A 72 -1.56 15.84 -9.79
CA ASN A 72 -0.20 15.63 -10.28
C ASN A 72 0.82 15.65 -9.13
N ASN A 73 0.54 14.86 -8.09
CA ASN A 73 1.35 14.77 -6.89
C ASN A 73 1.68 13.30 -6.64
N GLU A 74 2.97 12.98 -6.54
CA GLU A 74 3.49 11.62 -6.38
C GLU A 74 3.13 11.01 -5.02
N LEU A 75 2.83 11.84 -4.02
CA LEU A 75 2.38 11.37 -2.71
C LEU A 75 0.92 10.89 -2.72
N LEU A 76 0.17 11.18 -3.80
CA LEU A 76 -1.24 10.80 -3.91
C LEU A 76 -1.42 9.56 -4.80
N THR A 77 -2.12 8.57 -4.26
CA THR A 77 -2.42 7.30 -4.94
C THR A 77 -3.92 7.06 -5.03
N PRO A 78 -4.38 6.26 -6.02
CA PRO A 78 -5.76 5.79 -6.05
C PRO A 78 -5.99 4.73 -4.99
N GLU A 79 -7.18 4.78 -4.41
CA GLU A 79 -7.72 3.72 -3.56
C GLU A 79 -8.70 2.80 -4.31
N LEU A 80 -9.02 1.66 -3.69
CA LEU A 80 -9.92 0.67 -4.29
C LEU A 80 -11.30 1.26 -4.61
N ALA A 81 -11.83 2.10 -3.71
CA ALA A 81 -13.03 2.87 -3.98
C ALA A 81 -12.71 4.00 -4.95
N LYS A 82 -13.46 4.09 -6.06
CA LYS A 82 -13.29 5.11 -7.10
C LYS A 82 -13.47 6.57 -6.63
N PHE A 83 -13.89 6.77 -5.39
CA PHE A 83 -14.08 8.06 -4.75
C PHE A 83 -13.11 8.30 -3.58
N ASN A 84 -12.21 7.36 -3.29
CA ASN A 84 -11.15 7.52 -2.30
C ASN A 84 -9.83 7.87 -2.99
N ILE A 85 -9.03 8.67 -2.31
CA ILE A 85 -7.62 8.92 -2.59
C ILE A 85 -6.83 8.72 -1.30
N GLU A 86 -5.59 8.29 -1.43
CA GLU A 86 -4.68 8.09 -0.31
C GLU A 86 -3.48 9.03 -0.45
N LEU A 87 -3.07 9.65 0.65
CA LEU A 87 -1.83 10.39 0.77
C LEU A 87 -0.82 9.53 1.53
N ASN A 88 0.28 9.17 0.86
CA ASN A 88 1.43 8.48 1.44
C ASN A 88 2.54 9.50 1.66
N VAL A 89 2.87 9.79 2.91
CA VAL A 89 3.96 10.73 3.23
C VAL A 89 5.26 9.98 3.47
N GLU A 90 6.37 10.58 3.03
CA GLU A 90 7.71 10.06 3.29
C GLU A 90 7.92 9.83 4.80
N PRO A 91 8.43 8.66 5.20
CA PRO A 91 8.66 8.37 6.59
C PRO A 91 9.79 9.24 7.14
N GLU A 92 9.58 9.75 8.35
CA GLU A 92 10.55 10.59 9.05
C GLU A 92 11.14 9.86 10.25
N GLN A 93 12.36 10.23 10.63
CA GLN A 93 12.98 9.68 11.82
C GLN A 93 12.23 10.15 13.06
N LEU A 94 11.80 9.22 13.91
CA LEU A 94 11.19 9.57 15.19
C LEU A 94 12.23 10.25 16.08
N SER A 95 11.93 11.48 16.48
CA SER A 95 12.65 12.20 17.52
C SER A 95 11.77 12.28 18.76
N ASN A 96 12.36 12.20 19.96
CA ASN A 96 11.63 12.30 21.23
C ASN A 96 11.13 13.73 21.54
N ASN A 97 10.90 14.54 20.51
CA ASN A 97 10.39 15.89 20.64
C ASN A 97 8.86 15.83 20.62
N VAL A 98 8.28 15.67 21.81
CA VAL A 98 6.84 15.91 22.04
C VAL A 98 6.65 17.35 22.48
#